data_AF-A0A1D9P5G4-F1
#
_entry.id   AF-A0A1D9P5G4-F1
#
_cell.length_a   1.000
_cell.length_b   1.000
_cell.length_c   1.000
_cell.angle_alpha   90.00
_cell.angle_beta   90.00
_cell.angle_gamma   90.00
#
_symmetry.space_group_name_H-M   'P 1'
#
loop_
_entity.id
_entity.type
_entity.pdbx_description
1 polymer ?
#
loop_
_entity_poly.entity_id
_entity_poly.type
_entity_poly.pdbx_seq_one_letter_code
_entity_poly.pdbx_strand_id
1 'polypeptide(L)'
;MANELLIMDFETFNIFDAFGMNDTAEDKAEKVKETKKAEDIKADNTVTDIDTDDIDLEDEAEDSADISDSTEEEIKDKASKTKKVAPKKKKETNLVGPVVVKGIGFTYTYGDAGVRYKPVEVVKATYDAGYKEIALMELYHDGASTIFCDFKKASNEDNQIGEHVTVLSGENRASYQTCDFGELEAEEVSVFDLSLKYVESHPDFKGCSMNVDTAICSATPVFTKKVTLVDDKEYTVYDDSGNQTMTGAQIKSLYPEKDVTIVAYTSDANVLFIGATTKSRLIVSRSDLGIEGESKSVKTKELYRLPFVLWIETYGTKAQLTADDFSGKVVVDKNDIVDYLKNYYRIFRSQSRKFDISYDRNSGIVGVAVVSGEKGAAVAAPSFNIVSNVITFPFYRVDSEFKERVENTELGVFKGYENVETHDVCGVTFERKLPKIPAYLLSDVIKEFSKDLTKENMVQIYWSINEHCYYIKKPAASYTKVRVLYEMCHTDDVLALTIHSHNTMTGRFSAIDDADEIYTGLFGVIGNLDKDELTMSFRAGMEGSFTTIKCSELFSFDGFGGMCA
;
A
#
# COMPACT_ATOMS: atom_id res chain seq x y z
N MET A 1 2.27 11.56 40.35
CA MET A 1 2.17 13.02 40.19
C MET A 1 0.75 13.36 39.79
N ALA A 2 0.18 14.45 40.30
CA ALA A 2 -1.24 14.76 40.15
C ALA A 2 -1.58 15.08 38.68
N ASN A 3 -2.49 14.31 38.08
CA ASN A 3 -3.11 14.66 36.80
C ASN A 3 -3.90 15.97 36.99
N GLU A 4 -3.38 17.09 36.50
CA GLU A 4 -4.16 18.33 36.41
C GLU A 4 -5.30 18.12 35.41
N LEU A 5 -6.50 17.86 35.92
CA LEU A 5 -7.72 17.86 35.13
C LEU A 5 -8.10 19.31 34.88
N LEU A 6 -8.05 19.74 33.62
CA LEU A 6 -8.53 21.05 33.22
C LEU A 6 -10.05 20.98 33.10
N ILE A 7 -10.74 21.68 34.00
CA ILE A 7 -12.18 21.94 33.93
C ILE A 7 -12.30 23.32 33.29
N MET A 8 -12.81 23.38 32.06
CA MET A 8 -13.13 24.65 31.43
C MET A 8 -14.58 25.01 31.74
N ASP A 9 -14.74 26.04 32.57
CA ASP A 9 -16.02 26.70 32.81
C ASP A 9 -16.36 27.58 31.60
N PHE A 10 -17.45 27.23 30.90
CA PHE A 10 -17.87 27.90 29.65
C PHE A 10 -18.61 29.23 29.88
N GLU A 11 -18.81 29.70 31.11
CA GLU A 11 -19.46 31.00 31.33
C GLU A 11 -18.59 32.22 30.96
N THR A 12 -17.27 32.05 30.78
CA THR A 12 -16.36 33.18 30.46
C THR A 12 -15.56 33.07 29.17
N PHE A 13 -15.66 31.96 28.43
CA PHE A 13 -15.01 31.80 27.13
C PHE A 13 -15.88 30.99 26.17
N ASN A 14 -16.78 31.68 25.47
CA ASN A 14 -17.65 31.05 24.48
C ASN A 14 -16.87 30.81 23.19
N ILE A 15 -16.39 29.57 22.99
CA ILE A 15 -15.64 29.17 21.81
C ILE A 15 -16.45 29.35 20.51
N PHE A 16 -17.78 29.39 20.59
CA PHE A 16 -18.65 29.62 19.43
C PHE A 16 -18.68 31.09 18.99
N ASP A 17 -18.45 32.04 19.92
CA ASP A 17 -18.36 33.47 19.60
C ASP A 17 -17.01 33.82 18.93
N ALA A 18 -15.93 33.14 19.32
CA ALA A 18 -14.59 33.36 18.74
C ALA A 18 -14.46 32.90 17.27
N PHE A 19 -15.35 32.02 16.81
CA PHE A 19 -15.35 31.46 15.45
C PHE A 19 -16.59 31.83 14.62
N GLY A 20 -17.43 32.76 15.10
CA GLY A 20 -18.58 33.25 14.35
C GLY A 20 -19.59 32.17 13.96
N MET A 21 -19.79 31.17 14.82
CA MET A 21 -20.71 30.05 14.59
C MET A 21 -21.99 30.16 15.42
N ASN A 22 -22.49 31.38 15.63
CA ASN A 22 -23.84 31.62 16.11
C ASN A 22 -24.75 31.96 14.93
N ASP A 23 -25.27 30.95 14.24
CA ASP A 23 -26.58 31.10 13.60
C ASP A 23 -27.61 30.96 14.73
N THR A 24 -27.89 32.08 15.41
CA THR A 24 -29.00 32.13 16.35
C THR A 24 -30.31 31.83 15.64
N ALA A 25 -31.20 31.10 16.30
CA ALA A 25 -32.55 30.79 15.81
C ALA A 25 -33.41 32.03 15.48
N GLU A 26 -32.93 33.25 15.75
CA GLU A 26 -33.53 34.52 15.34
C GLU A 26 -33.27 34.88 13.86
N ASP A 27 -32.18 34.42 13.24
CA ASP A 27 -31.87 34.72 11.82
C ASP A 27 -32.70 33.88 10.83
N LYS A 28 -33.38 32.82 11.30
CA LYS A 28 -34.41 32.11 10.55
C LYS A 28 -35.80 32.73 10.67
N ALA A 29 -36.03 33.60 11.67
CA ALA A 29 -37.30 34.30 11.85
C ALA A 29 -37.38 35.61 11.05
N GLU A 30 -36.24 36.21 10.70
CA GLU A 30 -36.20 37.47 9.94
C GLU A 30 -36.22 37.25 8.42
N LYS A 31 -35.61 36.16 7.90
CA LYS A 31 -35.73 35.75 6.49
C LYS A 31 -37.12 35.25 6.07
N VAL A 32 -37.98 34.89 7.03
CA VAL A 32 -39.39 34.50 6.78
C VAL A 32 -40.34 35.70 6.85
N LYS A 33 -39.90 36.85 7.37
CA LYS A 33 -40.69 38.09 7.40
C LYS A 33 -40.47 38.99 6.18
N GLU A 34 -39.34 38.89 5.48
CA GLU A 34 -39.09 39.66 4.25
C GLU A 34 -39.75 39.08 2.98
N THR A 35 -40.20 37.81 2.98
CA THR A 35 -40.92 37.21 1.84
C THR A 35 -42.45 37.31 1.94
N LYS A 36 -43.00 37.97 2.97
CA LYS A 36 -44.45 38.19 3.15
C LYS A 36 -44.90 39.65 3.00
N LYS A 37 -44.13 40.47 2.28
CA LYS A 37 -44.53 41.85 1.92
C LYS A 37 -44.59 42.10 0.41
N ALA A 38 -44.75 41.04 -0.38
CA ALA A 38 -45.16 41.14 -1.76
C ALA A 38 -46.36 40.22 -1.99
N GLU A 39 -47.48 40.85 -2.39
CA GLU A 39 -48.61 40.27 -3.10
C GLU A 39 -49.76 39.65 -2.28
N ASP A 40 -50.43 40.51 -1.51
CA ASP A 40 -51.89 40.56 -1.50
C ASP A 40 -52.39 41.22 -2.80
N ILE A 41 -52.99 40.47 -3.75
CA ILE A 41 -54.15 40.88 -4.57
C ILE A 41 -55.01 39.65 -4.92
N LYS A 42 -56.17 39.57 -4.23
CA LYS A 42 -57.52 39.10 -4.62
C LYS A 42 -57.73 37.60 -4.96
N ALA A 43 -58.43 36.86 -4.08
CA ALA A 43 -59.91 36.74 -3.96
C ALA A 43 -60.48 35.84 -5.08
N ASP A 44 -61.34 34.85 -4.84
CA ASP A 44 -62.47 34.79 -3.91
C ASP A 44 -63.04 33.34 -3.86
N ASN A 45 -63.88 33.10 -2.85
CA ASN A 45 -65.00 32.15 -2.77
C ASN A 45 -64.83 30.74 -2.14
N THR A 46 -65.08 30.76 -0.82
CA THR A 46 -66.27 30.22 -0.11
C THR A 46 -66.55 28.70 0.01
N VAL A 47 -66.79 28.33 1.29
CA VAL A 47 -67.85 27.42 1.82
C VAL A 47 -67.57 25.91 1.73
N THR A 48 -67.75 25.04 2.73
CA THR A 48 -68.12 25.06 4.16
C THR A 48 -67.94 23.63 4.70
N ASP A 49 -67.65 23.51 6.00
CA ASP A 49 -68.29 22.62 6.98
C ASP A 49 -68.06 21.09 7.07
N ILE A 50 -67.65 20.73 8.30
CA ILE A 50 -68.31 19.81 9.26
C ILE A 50 -67.80 18.35 9.38
N ASP A 51 -67.15 18.14 10.53
CA ASP A 51 -67.39 17.17 11.62
C ASP A 51 -67.14 15.65 11.50
N THR A 52 -66.35 15.22 12.50
CA THR A 52 -66.59 14.17 13.52
C THR A 52 -66.40 12.68 13.25
N ASP A 53 -65.66 12.11 14.21
CA ASP A 53 -65.89 10.89 14.99
C ASP A 53 -65.52 9.50 14.44
N ASP A 54 -64.40 8.99 14.99
CA ASP A 54 -64.33 7.95 16.02
C ASP A 54 -64.81 6.49 15.78
N ILE A 55 -63.95 5.59 16.29
CA ILE A 55 -64.22 4.33 17.02
C ILE A 55 -64.07 2.96 16.32
N ASP A 56 -63.15 2.18 16.92
CA ASP A 56 -63.07 0.73 17.24
C ASP A 56 -63.41 -0.35 16.21
N LEU A 57 -62.61 -1.43 16.21
CA LEU A 57 -62.87 -2.63 17.05
C LEU A 57 -61.84 -3.74 16.82
N GLU A 58 -61.71 -4.52 17.88
CA GLU A 58 -60.77 -5.61 18.15
C GLU A 58 -61.01 -6.87 17.29
N ASP A 59 -60.02 -7.77 17.36
CA ASP A 59 -60.17 -9.14 17.89
C ASP A 59 -59.85 -10.38 17.02
N GLU A 60 -59.11 -11.27 17.69
CA GLU A 60 -59.25 -12.73 17.77
C GLU A 60 -58.37 -13.71 16.94
N ALA A 61 -57.68 -14.54 17.75
CA ALA A 61 -57.59 -16.02 17.72
C ALA A 61 -56.56 -16.68 16.77
N GLU A 62 -55.46 -17.24 17.29
CA GLU A 62 -55.31 -18.57 17.95
C GLU A 62 -55.07 -19.71 16.92
N ASP A 63 -53.90 -20.35 16.93
CA ASP A 63 -53.60 -21.53 17.77
C ASP A 63 -52.49 -22.44 17.19
N SER A 64 -51.90 -23.17 18.12
CA SER A 64 -50.75 -24.05 18.17
C SER A 64 -50.89 -25.44 17.50
N ALA A 65 -49.75 -26.13 17.27
CA ALA A 65 -49.55 -27.57 17.61
C ALA A 65 -48.15 -28.13 17.19
N ASP A 66 -47.30 -28.31 18.20
CA ASP A 66 -46.39 -29.42 18.57
C ASP A 66 -45.75 -30.46 17.61
N ILE A 67 -44.41 -30.56 17.80
CA ILE A 67 -43.56 -31.73 18.15
C ILE A 67 -43.45 -32.94 17.19
N SER A 68 -42.22 -33.24 16.74
CA SER A 68 -41.53 -34.50 17.09
C SER A 68 -40.07 -34.58 16.61
N ASP A 69 -39.29 -35.26 17.44
CA ASP A 69 -37.85 -35.47 17.46
C ASP A 69 -37.42 -36.66 16.56
N SER A 70 -36.26 -36.57 15.91
CA SER A 70 -35.43 -37.73 15.54
C SER A 70 -34.10 -37.29 14.90
N THR A 71 -33.01 -37.69 15.55
CA THR A 71 -31.64 -37.72 15.02
C THR A 71 -31.40 -39.01 14.23
N GLU A 72 -30.83 -38.94 13.01
CA GLU A 72 -29.75 -39.81 12.50
C GLU A 72 -29.51 -39.65 10.98
N GLU A 73 -28.22 -39.57 10.64
CA GLU A 73 -27.46 -40.02 9.46
C GLU A 73 -28.01 -40.06 8.01
N GLU A 74 -27.13 -39.55 7.13
CA GLU A 74 -26.87 -39.89 5.72
C GLU A 74 -27.99 -39.80 4.66
N ILE A 75 -27.96 -38.73 3.84
CA ILE A 75 -28.31 -38.86 2.40
C ILE A 75 -27.32 -38.10 1.51
N LYS A 76 -26.70 -38.90 0.65
CA LYS A 76 -25.82 -38.60 -0.49
C LYS A 76 -26.36 -37.58 -1.50
N ASP A 77 -25.38 -36.96 -2.16
CA ASP A 77 -25.36 -36.57 -3.58
C ASP A 77 -26.63 -35.99 -4.19
N LYS A 78 -26.60 -34.68 -4.42
CA LYS A 78 -27.07 -34.08 -5.67
C LYS A 78 -26.25 -32.84 -6.00
N ALA A 79 -25.12 -33.08 -6.65
CA ALA A 79 -24.38 -32.07 -7.41
C ALA A 79 -25.31 -31.50 -8.50
N SER A 80 -25.71 -30.24 -8.30
CA SER A 80 -26.29 -29.37 -9.31
C SER A 80 -25.30 -29.20 -10.47
N LYS A 81 -25.60 -29.85 -11.60
CA LYS A 81 -24.90 -29.66 -12.88
C LYS A 81 -25.19 -28.25 -13.41
N THR A 82 -24.40 -27.26 -13.01
CA THR A 82 -24.25 -26.05 -13.81
C THR A 82 -23.36 -26.41 -15.00
N LYS A 83 -23.97 -26.55 -16.20
CA LYS A 83 -23.22 -26.71 -17.46
C LYS A 83 -22.31 -25.48 -17.63
N LYS A 84 -21.03 -25.63 -17.28
CA LYS A 84 -19.96 -24.75 -17.78
C LYS A 84 -20.00 -24.82 -19.30
N VAL A 85 -20.43 -23.75 -19.94
CA VAL A 85 -20.29 -23.57 -21.39
C VAL A 85 -18.79 -23.63 -21.69
N ALA A 86 -18.35 -24.68 -22.37
CA ALA A 86 -16.98 -24.79 -22.83
C ALA A 86 -16.64 -23.57 -23.72
N PRO A 87 -15.44 -22.97 -23.58
CA PRO A 87 -15.05 -21.87 -24.45
C PRO A 87 -15.07 -22.37 -25.89
N LYS A 88 -15.82 -21.70 -26.77
CA LYS A 88 -15.82 -21.99 -28.21
C LYS A 88 -14.39 -21.89 -28.71
N LYS A 89 -13.77 -23.03 -29.11
CA LYS A 89 -12.47 -23.05 -29.78
C LYS A 89 -12.53 -22.10 -30.98
N LYS A 90 -11.84 -20.96 -30.91
CA LYS A 90 -11.59 -20.08 -32.08
C LYS A 90 -10.95 -20.96 -33.15
N LYS A 91 -11.44 -20.89 -34.38
CA LYS A 91 -10.92 -21.65 -35.52
C LYS A 91 -9.47 -21.19 -35.74
N GLU A 92 -8.51 -22.06 -35.44
CA GLU A 92 -7.08 -21.75 -35.53
C GLU A 92 -6.75 -21.48 -37.01
N THR A 93 -6.28 -20.27 -37.30
CA THR A 93 -5.92 -19.86 -38.66
C THR A 93 -4.51 -20.34 -38.98
N ASN A 94 -4.38 -21.16 -40.01
CA ASN A 94 -3.06 -21.57 -40.52
C ASN A 94 -2.32 -20.36 -41.10
N LEU A 95 -1.01 -20.32 -40.86
CA LEU A 95 -0.09 -19.33 -41.42
C LEU A 95 0.50 -19.85 -42.73
N VAL A 96 0.79 -18.96 -43.68
CA VAL A 96 1.37 -19.30 -44.98
C VAL A 96 2.88 -19.05 -44.93
N GLY A 97 3.66 -20.07 -45.26
CA GLY A 97 5.11 -20.03 -45.24
C GLY A 97 5.72 -19.14 -46.34
N PRO A 98 6.98 -18.71 -46.16
CA PRO A 98 7.80 -18.92 -44.96
C PRO A 98 7.25 -18.11 -43.77
N VAL A 99 7.11 -18.75 -42.61
CA VAL A 99 6.60 -18.10 -41.40
C VAL A 99 7.77 -17.52 -40.62
N VAL A 100 7.69 -16.25 -40.26
CA VAL A 100 8.72 -15.55 -39.50
C VAL A 100 8.29 -15.40 -38.05
N VAL A 101 9.11 -15.89 -37.13
CA VAL A 101 8.94 -15.69 -35.68
C VAL A 101 9.92 -14.61 -35.24
N LYS A 102 9.38 -13.50 -34.75
CA LYS A 102 10.15 -12.36 -34.25
C LYS A 102 10.07 -12.32 -32.73
N GLY A 103 11.22 -12.31 -32.07
CA GLY A 103 11.30 -12.05 -30.64
C GLY A 103 12.41 -11.06 -30.33
N ILE A 104 12.70 -10.90 -29.05
CA ILE A 104 13.65 -9.89 -28.59
C ILE A 104 15.07 -10.36 -28.89
N GLY A 105 15.73 -9.69 -29.83
CA GLY A 105 17.09 -10.04 -30.24
C GLY A 105 17.19 -11.32 -31.07
N PHE A 106 16.10 -11.78 -31.70
CA PHE A 106 16.16 -12.89 -32.66
C PHE A 106 15.03 -12.88 -33.71
N THR A 107 15.34 -13.48 -34.86
CA THR A 107 14.38 -13.81 -35.93
C THR A 107 14.58 -15.26 -36.37
N TYR A 108 13.51 -16.06 -36.36
CA TYR A 108 13.52 -17.43 -36.85
C TYR A 108 12.55 -17.60 -38.03
N THR A 109 12.99 -18.26 -39.10
CA THR A 109 12.14 -18.52 -40.28
C THR A 109 11.86 -20.01 -40.40
N TYR A 110 10.58 -20.38 -40.56
CA TYR A 110 10.13 -21.75 -40.64
C TYR A 110 9.33 -22.01 -41.92
N GLY A 111 9.65 -23.13 -42.56
CA GLY A 111 8.88 -23.69 -43.65
C GLY A 111 9.07 -23.02 -45.02
N ASP A 112 8.40 -23.59 -46.02
CA ASP A 112 8.54 -23.23 -47.42
C ASP A 112 7.45 -22.26 -47.89
N ALA A 113 7.77 -21.51 -48.95
CA ALA A 113 6.87 -20.55 -49.57
C ALA A 113 5.55 -21.20 -50.03
N GLY A 114 4.43 -20.66 -49.57
CA GLY A 114 3.08 -21.10 -49.97
C GLY A 114 2.53 -22.31 -49.20
N VAL A 115 3.32 -22.93 -48.32
CA VAL A 115 2.85 -24.05 -47.48
C VAL A 115 2.09 -23.53 -46.27
N ARG A 116 1.03 -24.23 -45.83
CA ARG A 116 0.22 -23.82 -44.67
C ARG A 116 0.66 -24.56 -43.41
N TYR A 117 0.99 -23.81 -42.36
CA TYR A 117 1.45 -24.33 -41.08
C TYR A 117 0.48 -23.97 -39.95
N LYS A 118 0.38 -24.85 -38.94
CA LYS A 118 -0.31 -24.52 -37.70
C LYS A 118 0.60 -23.65 -36.82
N PRO A 119 0.10 -22.57 -36.20
CA PRO A 119 0.93 -21.73 -35.34
C PRO A 119 1.69 -22.50 -34.26
N VAL A 120 1.04 -23.47 -33.59
CA VAL A 120 1.68 -24.32 -32.56
C VAL A 120 2.86 -25.14 -33.10
N GLU A 121 2.78 -25.63 -34.34
CA GLU A 121 3.88 -26.37 -34.99
C GLU A 121 5.09 -25.47 -35.20
N VAL A 122 4.85 -24.25 -35.69
CA VAL A 122 5.91 -23.24 -35.90
C VAL A 122 6.55 -22.89 -34.56
N VAL A 123 5.76 -22.61 -33.52
CA VAL A 123 6.29 -22.31 -32.18
C VAL A 123 7.11 -23.47 -31.64
N LYS A 124 6.65 -24.72 -31.79
CA LYS A 124 7.42 -25.88 -31.37
C LYS A 124 8.75 -25.98 -32.12
N ALA A 125 8.76 -25.78 -33.43
CA ALA A 125 9.99 -25.77 -34.22
C ALA A 125 10.96 -24.67 -33.77
N THR A 126 10.47 -23.47 -33.47
CA THR A 126 11.27 -22.38 -32.90
C THR A 126 11.87 -22.75 -31.55
N TYR A 127 11.08 -23.41 -30.68
CA TYR A 127 11.55 -23.90 -29.38
C TYR A 127 12.64 -24.97 -29.57
N ASP A 128 12.43 -25.92 -30.47
CA ASP A 128 13.36 -27.01 -30.77
C ASP A 128 14.65 -26.50 -31.43
N ALA A 129 14.58 -25.37 -32.15
CA ALA A 129 15.74 -24.68 -32.72
C ALA A 129 16.62 -23.96 -31.68
N GLY A 130 16.21 -23.89 -30.41
CA GLY A 130 17.01 -23.34 -29.32
C GLY A 130 16.46 -22.07 -28.68
N TYR A 131 15.43 -21.45 -29.27
CA TYR A 131 14.78 -20.25 -28.72
C TYR A 131 13.79 -20.62 -27.59
N LYS A 132 14.33 -21.14 -26.49
CA LYS A 132 13.54 -21.63 -25.34
C LYS A 132 12.76 -20.52 -24.64
N GLU A 133 13.19 -19.27 -24.78
CA GLU A 133 12.54 -18.05 -24.27
C GLU A 133 11.08 -17.90 -24.71
N ILE A 134 10.69 -18.48 -25.84
CA ILE A 134 9.30 -18.37 -26.33
C ILE A 134 8.29 -19.06 -25.39
N ALA A 135 8.74 -20.01 -24.55
CA ALA A 135 7.92 -20.63 -23.52
C ALA A 135 7.57 -19.64 -22.38
N LEU A 136 8.36 -18.56 -22.26
CA LEU A 136 8.28 -17.53 -21.23
C LEU A 136 7.66 -16.21 -21.74
N MET A 137 7.25 -16.17 -23.01
CA MET A 137 6.75 -14.96 -23.68
C MET A 137 5.25 -15.02 -23.98
N GLU A 138 4.64 -13.86 -24.24
CA GLU A 138 3.30 -13.79 -24.84
C GLU A 138 3.42 -13.87 -26.36
N LEU A 139 2.59 -14.72 -26.99
CA LEU A 139 2.67 -15.00 -28.41
C LEU A 139 1.46 -14.44 -29.15
N TYR A 140 1.71 -13.76 -30.26
CA TYR A 140 0.70 -13.19 -31.15
C TYR A 140 1.00 -13.58 -32.60
N HIS A 141 -0.02 -13.62 -33.45
CA HIS A 141 0.20 -13.79 -34.89
C HIS A 141 -0.59 -12.79 -35.71
N ASP A 142 -0.08 -12.41 -36.87
CA ASP A 142 -0.79 -11.54 -37.83
C ASP A 142 -1.89 -12.27 -38.62
N GLY A 143 -1.86 -13.61 -38.63
CA GLY A 143 -2.79 -14.45 -39.40
C GLY A 143 -2.37 -14.63 -40.87
N ALA A 144 -1.21 -14.09 -41.25
CA ALA A 144 -0.60 -14.24 -42.56
C ALA A 144 0.66 -15.12 -42.45
N SER A 145 1.77 -14.57 -41.95
CA SER A 145 3.08 -15.23 -41.97
C SER A 145 4.00 -14.82 -40.82
N THR A 146 3.50 -14.11 -39.81
CA THR A 146 4.35 -13.62 -38.71
C THR A 146 3.81 -14.02 -37.34
N ILE A 147 4.72 -14.47 -36.47
CA ILE A 147 4.49 -14.67 -35.03
C ILE A 147 5.38 -13.66 -34.26
N PHE A 148 4.80 -12.97 -33.28
CA PHE A 148 5.49 -12.02 -32.43
C PHE A 148 5.59 -12.57 -31.00
N CYS A 149 6.77 -12.42 -30.39
CA CYS A 149 7.05 -12.83 -29.01
C CYS A 149 7.26 -11.58 -28.15
N ASP A 150 6.28 -11.30 -27.28
CA ASP A 150 6.26 -10.13 -26.41
C ASP A 150 6.58 -10.49 -24.96
N PHE A 151 6.99 -9.48 -24.19
CA PHE A 151 7.19 -9.62 -22.76
C PHE A 151 5.91 -10.10 -22.07
N LYS A 152 6.04 -11.16 -21.29
CA LYS A 152 5.02 -11.55 -20.32
C LYS A 152 5.17 -10.71 -19.06
N LYS A 153 4.05 -10.44 -18.35
CA LYS A 153 4.11 -9.84 -17.02
C LYS A 153 5.03 -10.70 -16.13
N ALA A 154 6.02 -10.07 -15.49
CA ALA A 154 6.87 -10.75 -14.53
C ALA A 154 6.01 -11.37 -13.42
N SER A 155 6.20 -12.66 -13.16
CA SER A 155 5.48 -13.40 -12.10
C SER A 155 6.38 -13.82 -10.95
N ASN A 156 7.68 -13.50 -11.01
CA ASN A 156 8.71 -14.27 -10.31
C ASN A 156 9.74 -13.40 -9.57
N GLU A 157 9.51 -12.11 -9.33
CA GLU A 157 10.51 -11.19 -8.76
C GLU A 157 11.07 -11.68 -7.41
N ASP A 158 10.25 -12.39 -6.64
CA ASP A 158 10.62 -12.93 -5.33
C ASP A 158 10.97 -14.42 -5.34
N ASN A 159 10.99 -15.07 -6.51
CA ASN A 159 11.34 -16.48 -6.57
C ASN A 159 12.86 -16.67 -6.41
N GLN A 160 13.26 -17.86 -5.99
CA GLN A 160 14.64 -18.29 -5.98
C GLN A 160 14.98 -18.85 -7.35
N ILE A 161 16.18 -18.56 -7.81
CA ILE A 161 16.74 -19.25 -8.96
C ILE A 161 17.38 -20.54 -8.43
N GLY A 162 17.14 -21.68 -9.07
CA GLY A 162 17.77 -22.93 -8.64
C GLY A 162 19.29 -22.87 -8.76
N GLU A 163 19.98 -24.00 -8.55
CA GLU A 163 21.46 -24.08 -8.62
C GLU A 163 22.08 -23.51 -9.90
N HIS A 164 21.33 -23.58 -11.01
CA HIS A 164 21.72 -22.99 -12.28
C HIS A 164 20.52 -22.35 -12.98
N VAL A 165 20.78 -21.31 -13.74
CA VAL A 165 19.78 -20.64 -14.59
C VAL A 165 20.45 -20.06 -15.83
N THR A 166 19.78 -20.19 -16.97
CA THR A 166 20.20 -19.51 -18.20
C THR A 166 19.25 -18.36 -18.51
N VAL A 167 19.76 -17.13 -18.53
CA VAL A 167 19.04 -15.97 -19.06
C VAL A 167 19.05 -16.05 -20.58
N LEU A 168 17.87 -15.98 -21.17
CA LEU A 168 17.61 -16.10 -22.60
C LEU A 168 17.04 -14.78 -23.11
N SER A 169 17.71 -14.17 -24.08
CA SER A 169 17.26 -12.96 -24.75
C SER A 169 17.71 -12.96 -26.21
N GLY A 170 17.07 -13.82 -27.01
CA GLY A 170 17.42 -14.03 -28.42
C GLY A 170 18.77 -14.71 -28.56
N GLU A 171 19.67 -14.10 -29.33
CA GLU A 171 21.03 -14.64 -29.49
C GLU A 171 21.89 -14.49 -28.22
N ASN A 172 21.51 -13.60 -27.30
CA ASN A 172 22.19 -13.49 -26.01
C ASN A 172 21.71 -14.58 -25.04
N ARG A 173 22.66 -15.44 -24.64
CA ARG A 173 22.44 -16.53 -23.68
C ARG A 173 23.53 -16.48 -22.63
N ALA A 174 23.15 -16.19 -21.39
CA ALA A 174 24.08 -16.13 -20.26
C ALA A 174 23.65 -17.14 -19.19
N SER A 175 24.54 -18.07 -18.84
CA SER A 175 24.29 -19.04 -17.79
C SER A 175 24.97 -18.63 -16.51
N TYR A 176 24.25 -18.78 -15.40
CA TYR A 176 24.71 -18.46 -14.06
C TYR A 176 24.55 -19.69 -13.16
N GLN A 177 25.52 -19.87 -12.28
CA GLN A 177 25.50 -20.79 -11.16
C GLN A 177 25.52 -20.00 -9.86
N THR A 178 25.14 -20.63 -8.76
CA THR A 178 25.07 -19.98 -7.44
C THR A 178 26.38 -19.35 -7.00
N CYS A 179 27.52 -19.95 -7.35
CA CYS A 179 28.85 -19.38 -7.10
C CYS A 179 29.12 -18.04 -7.81
N ASP A 180 28.35 -17.68 -8.84
CA ASP A 180 28.48 -16.39 -9.54
C ASP A 180 27.93 -15.21 -8.72
N PHE A 181 27.21 -15.51 -7.64
CA PHE A 181 26.54 -14.52 -6.78
C PHE A 181 27.25 -14.32 -5.43
N GLY A 182 28.51 -14.77 -5.31
CA GLY A 182 29.34 -14.61 -4.11
C GLY A 182 29.21 -15.80 -3.16
N GLU A 183 29.22 -15.54 -1.85
CA GLU A 183 29.17 -16.56 -0.78
C GLU A 183 27.73 -17.03 -0.47
N LEU A 184 26.81 -16.90 -1.43
CA LEU A 184 25.41 -17.23 -1.23
C LEU A 184 25.15 -18.71 -1.52
N GLU A 185 24.27 -19.29 -0.70
CA GLU A 185 23.74 -20.61 -0.98
C GLU A 185 22.65 -20.54 -2.07
N ALA A 186 22.33 -21.68 -2.70
CA ALA A 186 21.38 -21.73 -3.81
C ALA A 186 20.00 -21.17 -3.46
N GLU A 187 19.55 -21.43 -2.25
CA GLU A 187 18.26 -20.97 -1.73
C GLU A 187 18.27 -19.47 -1.40
N GLU A 188 19.41 -18.78 -1.49
CA GLU A 188 19.54 -17.36 -1.19
C GLU A 188 19.62 -16.48 -2.44
N VAL A 189 19.75 -17.10 -3.62
CA VAL A 189 19.83 -16.37 -4.89
C VAL A 189 18.43 -16.15 -5.46
N SER A 190 17.99 -14.89 -5.47
CA SER A 190 16.68 -14.48 -5.97
C SER A 190 16.72 -14.08 -7.45
N VAL A 191 15.54 -14.01 -8.05
CA VAL A 191 15.34 -13.52 -9.42
C VAL A 191 15.86 -12.09 -9.61
N PHE A 192 15.78 -11.24 -8.59
CA PHE A 192 16.38 -9.90 -8.62
C PHE A 192 17.91 -9.94 -8.68
N ASP A 193 18.54 -10.92 -8.04
CA ASP A 193 20.00 -11.02 -8.04
C ASP A 193 20.49 -11.45 -9.40
N LEU A 194 19.75 -12.37 -10.03
CA LEU A 194 19.93 -12.69 -11.43
C LEU A 194 19.80 -11.46 -12.33
N SER A 195 18.82 -10.58 -12.09
CA SER A 195 18.66 -9.37 -12.91
C SER A 195 19.82 -8.39 -12.72
N LEU A 196 20.25 -8.13 -11.48
CA LEU A 196 21.41 -7.30 -11.19
C LEU A 196 22.68 -7.87 -11.83
N LYS A 197 22.93 -9.17 -11.64
CA LYS A 197 24.10 -9.87 -12.18
C LYS A 197 24.11 -9.84 -13.71
N TYR A 198 22.96 -10.07 -14.34
CA TYR A 198 22.83 -10.03 -15.79
C TYR A 198 23.15 -8.63 -16.35
N VAL A 199 22.71 -7.57 -15.67
CA VAL A 199 22.94 -6.18 -16.08
C VAL A 199 24.42 -5.79 -16.01
N GLU A 200 25.25 -6.42 -15.16
CA GLU A 200 26.71 -6.19 -15.13
C GLU A 200 27.37 -6.41 -16.50
N SER A 201 26.90 -7.42 -17.24
CA SER A 201 27.39 -7.76 -18.59
C SER A 201 26.48 -7.26 -19.72
N HIS A 202 25.23 -6.89 -19.40
CA HIS A 202 24.22 -6.45 -20.36
C HIS A 202 23.56 -5.14 -19.90
N PRO A 203 24.29 -4.00 -19.91
CA PRO A 203 23.80 -2.73 -19.36
C PRO A 203 22.53 -2.20 -20.06
N ASP A 204 22.30 -2.57 -21.32
CA ASP A 204 21.09 -2.23 -22.07
C ASP A 204 19.81 -2.80 -21.43
N PHE A 205 19.95 -3.82 -20.58
CA PHE A 205 18.87 -4.45 -19.83
C PHE A 205 18.62 -3.83 -18.44
N LYS A 206 19.26 -2.70 -18.12
CA LYS A 206 19.07 -2.01 -16.83
C LYS A 206 17.60 -1.66 -16.59
N GLY A 207 17.09 -2.00 -15.41
CA GLY A 207 15.69 -1.79 -15.02
C GLY A 207 14.74 -2.90 -15.50
N CYS A 208 15.27 -3.99 -16.07
CA CYS A 208 14.46 -5.18 -16.34
C CYS A 208 14.21 -5.99 -15.06
N SER A 209 13.02 -6.57 -15.01
CA SER A 209 12.69 -7.70 -14.16
C SER A 209 13.01 -9.00 -14.91
N MET A 210 12.78 -10.16 -14.29
CA MET A 210 13.07 -11.47 -14.87
C MET A 210 11.86 -12.40 -14.72
N ASN A 211 11.52 -13.09 -15.81
CA ASN A 211 10.53 -14.15 -15.83
C ASN A 211 11.24 -15.51 -15.86
N VAL A 212 11.29 -16.16 -14.70
CA VAL A 212 11.99 -17.45 -14.50
C VAL A 212 11.08 -18.67 -14.66
N ASP A 213 11.58 -19.72 -15.30
CA ASP A 213 10.99 -21.06 -15.32
C ASP A 213 12.00 -22.08 -14.80
N THR A 214 11.75 -22.56 -13.60
CA THR A 214 12.62 -23.51 -12.91
C THR A 214 12.58 -24.92 -13.52
N ALA A 215 11.53 -25.29 -14.25
CA ALA A 215 11.46 -26.62 -14.87
C ALA A 215 12.43 -26.76 -16.05
N ILE A 216 12.69 -25.65 -16.75
CA ILE A 216 13.67 -25.58 -17.85
C ILE A 216 14.92 -24.79 -17.47
N CYS A 217 15.09 -24.47 -16.18
CA CYS A 217 16.21 -23.70 -15.62
C CYS A 217 16.56 -22.46 -16.45
N SER A 218 15.55 -21.72 -16.89
CA SER A 218 15.70 -20.57 -17.80
C SER A 218 15.02 -19.33 -17.26
N ALA A 219 15.47 -18.16 -17.68
CA ALA A 219 14.88 -16.86 -17.37
C ALA A 219 14.82 -15.97 -18.62
N THR A 220 13.84 -15.08 -18.71
CA THR A 220 13.82 -14.03 -19.74
C THR A 220 13.67 -12.65 -19.10
N PRO A 221 14.40 -11.62 -19.56
CA PRO A 221 14.21 -10.26 -19.07
C PRO A 221 12.83 -9.73 -19.45
N VAL A 222 12.27 -8.87 -18.61
CA VAL A 222 10.94 -8.26 -18.77
C VAL A 222 10.99 -6.78 -18.39
N PHE A 223 10.48 -5.90 -19.25
CA PHE A 223 10.25 -4.50 -18.91
C PHE A 223 8.78 -4.21 -18.65
N THR A 224 8.52 -3.36 -17.66
CA THR A 224 7.15 -2.92 -17.30
C THR A 224 6.84 -1.51 -17.83
N LYS A 225 7.86 -0.70 -18.10
CA LYS A 225 7.73 0.68 -18.58
C LYS A 225 7.46 0.72 -20.08
N LYS A 226 6.19 0.92 -20.44
CA LYS A 226 5.77 1.16 -21.82
C LYS A 226 6.02 2.60 -22.23
N VAL A 227 6.38 2.82 -23.48
CA VAL A 227 6.59 4.16 -24.06
C VAL A 227 5.77 4.36 -25.33
N THR A 228 5.29 5.59 -25.51
CA THR A 228 4.60 6.00 -26.75
C THR A 228 5.63 6.51 -27.75
N LEU A 229 5.60 5.96 -28.97
CA LEU A 229 6.50 6.39 -30.04
C LEU A 229 6.09 7.73 -30.63
N VAL A 230 6.99 8.70 -30.51
CA VAL A 230 6.96 10.00 -31.20
C VAL A 230 7.68 9.89 -32.55
N ASP A 231 7.01 10.32 -33.62
CA ASP A 231 7.43 10.08 -35.01
C ASP A 231 8.82 10.64 -35.35
N ASP A 232 9.09 11.87 -34.95
CA ASP A 232 10.35 12.57 -35.24
C ASP A 232 11.46 12.34 -34.20
N LYS A 233 11.18 11.57 -33.15
CA LYS A 233 12.17 11.24 -32.11
C LYS A 233 12.99 10.03 -32.54
N GLU A 234 14.30 10.12 -32.37
CA GLU A 234 15.21 8.99 -32.54
C GLU A 234 15.26 8.12 -31.29
N TYR A 235 15.31 6.80 -31.49
CA TYR A 235 15.45 5.79 -30.45
C TYR A 235 16.56 4.83 -30.82
N THR A 236 17.35 4.41 -29.84
CA THR A 236 18.21 3.23 -29.97
C THR A 236 17.34 2.00 -29.77
N VAL A 237 17.05 1.29 -30.86
CA VAL A 237 16.25 0.08 -30.89
C VAL A 237 17.16 -1.13 -30.73
N TYR A 238 16.80 -2.01 -29.81
CA TYR A 238 17.46 -3.30 -29.63
C TYR A 238 16.74 -4.36 -30.48
N ASP A 239 17.42 -4.85 -31.52
CA ASP A 239 16.91 -5.90 -32.42
C ASP A 239 17.89 -7.08 -32.58
N ASP A 240 17.60 -7.98 -33.52
CA ASP A 240 18.43 -9.18 -33.82
C ASP A 240 19.79 -8.86 -34.45
N SER A 241 20.00 -7.61 -34.87
CA SER A 241 21.23 -7.09 -35.48
C SER A 241 22.03 -6.21 -34.51
N GLY A 242 21.52 -5.97 -33.29
CA GLY A 242 22.13 -5.16 -32.24
C GLY A 242 21.38 -3.84 -32.00
N ASN A 243 22.10 -2.83 -31.51
CA ASN A 243 21.54 -1.50 -31.25
C ASN A 243 21.53 -0.67 -32.55
N GLN A 244 20.35 -0.38 -33.09
CA GLN A 244 20.15 0.49 -34.25
C GLN A 244 19.41 1.77 -33.87
N THR A 245 19.84 2.92 -34.39
CA THR A 245 19.05 4.17 -34.26
C THR A 245 17.95 4.25 -35.32
N MET A 246 16.71 4.48 -34.89
CA MET A 246 15.54 4.64 -35.75
C MET A 246 14.60 5.73 -35.24
N THR A 247 13.92 6.43 -36.14
CA THR A 247 12.85 7.35 -35.78
C THR A 247 11.55 6.60 -35.45
N GLY A 248 10.67 7.19 -34.64
CA GLY A 248 9.35 6.62 -34.37
C GLY A 248 8.54 6.33 -35.64
N ALA A 249 8.67 7.18 -36.66
CA ALA A 249 8.04 6.98 -37.97
C ALA A 249 8.61 5.75 -38.71
N GLN A 250 9.93 5.55 -38.67
CA GLN A 250 10.57 4.37 -39.27
C GLN A 250 10.13 3.08 -38.57
N ILE A 251 10.05 3.08 -37.23
CA ILE A 251 9.58 1.94 -36.45
C ILE A 251 8.11 1.62 -36.81
N LYS A 252 7.25 2.64 -36.91
CA LYS A 252 5.85 2.45 -37.35
C LYS A 252 5.74 1.93 -38.78
N SER A 253 6.63 2.37 -39.67
CA SER A 253 6.66 1.90 -41.05
C SER A 253 7.05 0.41 -41.18
N LEU A 254 7.86 -0.12 -40.25
CA LEU A 254 8.20 -1.54 -40.22
C LEU A 254 7.02 -2.43 -39.78
N TYR A 255 6.06 -1.86 -39.05
CA TYR A 255 4.92 -2.58 -38.44
C TYR A 255 3.60 -1.83 -38.70
N PRO A 256 3.05 -1.88 -39.92
CA PRO A 256 1.88 -1.08 -40.30
C PRO A 256 0.62 -1.46 -39.50
N GLU A 257 -0.09 -0.45 -39.01
CA GLU A 257 -1.18 -0.52 -38.02
C GLU A 257 -2.44 -1.31 -38.42
N LYS A 258 -2.53 -1.85 -39.66
CA LYS A 258 -3.78 -2.45 -40.14
C LYS A 258 -4.31 -3.57 -39.24
N ASP A 259 -3.42 -4.33 -38.58
CA ASP A 259 -3.79 -5.39 -37.61
C ASP A 259 -2.78 -5.59 -36.46
N VAL A 260 -1.73 -4.77 -36.37
CA VAL A 260 -0.63 -4.89 -35.40
C VAL A 260 -0.52 -3.62 -34.57
N THR A 261 -0.48 -3.75 -33.25
CA THR A 261 -0.19 -2.66 -32.31
C THR A 261 1.24 -2.81 -31.80
N ILE A 262 2.06 -1.79 -32.07
CA ILE A 262 3.44 -1.73 -31.59
C ILE A 262 3.43 -1.50 -30.09
N VAL A 263 4.16 -2.34 -29.35
CA VAL A 263 4.37 -2.19 -27.92
C VAL A 263 5.85 -1.93 -27.71
N ALA A 264 6.18 -0.75 -27.22
CA ALA A 264 7.56 -0.37 -27.00
C ALA A 264 7.86 -0.25 -25.51
N TYR A 265 9.03 -0.73 -25.11
CA TYR A 265 9.54 -0.68 -23.75
C TYR A 265 10.88 0.01 -23.72
N THR A 266 11.15 0.77 -22.67
CA THR A 266 12.48 1.40 -22.49
C THR A 266 13.18 0.76 -21.31
N SER A 267 14.49 0.53 -21.45
CA SER A 267 15.36 0.36 -20.30
C SER A 267 15.74 1.71 -19.68
N ASP A 268 16.36 1.66 -18.52
CA ASP A 268 16.97 2.84 -17.88
C ASP A 268 18.21 3.33 -18.64
N ALA A 269 18.79 2.50 -19.51
CA ALA A 269 19.84 2.87 -20.43
C ALA A 269 19.32 3.65 -21.66
N ASN A 270 18.01 3.96 -21.71
CA ASN A 270 17.32 4.61 -22.83
C ASN A 270 17.36 3.78 -24.14
N VAL A 271 17.44 2.44 -24.02
CA VAL A 271 17.33 1.51 -25.14
C VAL A 271 15.89 1.03 -25.26
N LEU A 272 15.40 0.97 -26.50
CA LEU A 272 14.02 0.65 -26.85
C LEU A 272 13.89 -0.80 -27.31
N PHE A 273 13.02 -1.56 -26.66
CA PHE A 273 12.66 -2.94 -27.03
C PHE A 273 11.28 -2.93 -27.67
N ILE A 274 11.19 -3.50 -28.88
CA ILE A 274 9.96 -3.50 -29.68
C ILE A 274 9.30 -4.88 -29.65
N GLY A 275 8.05 -4.88 -29.19
CA GLY A 275 7.10 -5.97 -29.34
C GLY A 275 5.93 -5.56 -30.23
N ALA A 276 5.09 -6.54 -30.59
CA ALA A 276 3.95 -6.34 -31.46
C ALA A 276 2.80 -7.27 -31.07
N THR A 277 1.66 -6.66 -30.71
CA THR A 277 0.43 -7.38 -30.37
C THR A 277 -0.57 -7.32 -31.51
N THR A 278 -1.43 -8.33 -31.62
CA THR A 278 -2.57 -8.35 -32.56
C THR A 278 -3.84 -8.80 -31.84
N LYS A 279 -5.00 -8.79 -32.52
CA LYS A 279 -6.24 -9.39 -32.00
C LYS A 279 -6.18 -10.92 -31.86
N SER A 280 -5.12 -11.55 -32.38
CA SER A 280 -4.96 -13.00 -32.49
C SER A 280 -3.87 -13.49 -31.55
N ARG A 281 -4.15 -13.44 -30.25
CA ARG A 281 -3.31 -14.07 -29.22
C ARG A 281 -3.24 -15.58 -29.46
N LEU A 282 -2.02 -16.10 -29.51
CA LEU A 282 -1.73 -17.52 -29.61
C LEU A 282 -1.56 -18.09 -28.19
N ILE A 283 -2.27 -19.18 -27.89
CA ILE A 283 -2.12 -19.90 -26.62
C ILE A 283 -1.42 -21.22 -26.93
N VAL A 284 -0.16 -21.33 -26.54
CA VAL A 284 0.63 -22.56 -26.61
C VAL A 284 0.79 -23.09 -25.19
N SER A 285 0.45 -24.37 -24.98
CA SER A 285 0.61 -25.02 -23.68
C SER A 285 2.03 -25.57 -23.50
N ARG A 286 2.45 -25.78 -22.24
CA ARG A 286 3.76 -26.40 -21.94
C ARG A 286 3.91 -27.79 -22.56
N SER A 287 2.82 -28.57 -22.57
CA SER A 287 2.78 -29.89 -23.21
C SER A 287 3.00 -29.84 -24.72
N ASP A 288 2.59 -28.74 -25.39
CA ASP A 288 2.84 -28.58 -26.84
C ASP A 288 4.34 -28.44 -27.13
N LEU A 289 5.12 -27.96 -26.16
CA LEU A 289 6.57 -27.80 -26.22
C LEU A 289 7.34 -28.99 -25.62
N GLY A 290 6.64 -30.05 -25.20
CA GLY A 290 7.27 -31.21 -24.55
C GLY A 290 7.84 -30.92 -23.15
N ILE A 291 7.40 -29.83 -22.50
CA ILE A 291 7.84 -29.47 -21.15
C ILE A 291 6.94 -30.18 -20.14
N GLU A 292 7.52 -31.11 -19.38
CA GLU A 292 6.83 -31.81 -18.30
C GLU A 292 6.77 -30.96 -17.02
N GLY A 293 5.70 -31.12 -16.23
CA GLY A 293 5.52 -30.47 -14.93
C GLY A 293 4.58 -29.27 -14.90
N GLU A 294 3.89 -29.10 -13.78
CA GLU A 294 3.10 -27.91 -13.47
C GLU A 294 4.02 -26.75 -13.05
N SER A 295 3.60 -25.52 -13.34
CA SER A 295 4.20 -24.30 -12.78
C SER A 295 4.00 -24.32 -11.26
N LYS A 296 4.94 -24.89 -10.51
CA LYS A 296 4.92 -24.82 -9.05
C LYS A 296 5.31 -23.43 -8.63
N SER A 297 4.35 -22.63 -8.16
CA SER A 297 4.67 -21.48 -7.33
C SER A 297 5.25 -22.01 -6.02
N VAL A 298 6.57 -22.05 -5.91
CA VAL A 298 7.22 -22.30 -4.63
C VAL A 298 6.97 -21.05 -3.80
N LYS A 299 6.39 -21.19 -2.60
CA LYS A 299 6.35 -20.08 -1.65
C LYS A 299 7.78 -19.82 -1.23
N THR A 300 8.42 -18.84 -1.84
CA THR A 300 9.77 -18.45 -1.50
C THR A 300 9.77 -17.57 -0.27
N LYS A 301 10.86 -17.70 0.49
CA LYS A 301 11.11 -16.87 1.65
C LYS A 301 11.52 -15.49 1.13
N GLU A 302 10.89 -14.43 1.64
CA GLU A 302 11.26 -13.06 1.29
C GLU A 302 12.60 -12.74 1.96
N LEU A 303 13.60 -12.39 1.15
CA LEU A 303 14.99 -12.17 1.56
C LEU A 303 15.42 -10.74 1.25
N TYR A 304 16.18 -10.13 2.16
CA TYR A 304 16.64 -8.75 2.10
C TYR A 304 18.17 -8.72 2.12
N ARG A 305 18.79 -7.96 1.22
CA ARG A 305 20.26 -7.90 1.07
C ARG A 305 20.86 -6.70 1.77
N LEU A 306 21.89 -6.95 2.57
CA LEU A 306 22.65 -5.91 3.25
C LEU A 306 23.77 -5.36 2.34
N PRO A 307 24.11 -4.06 2.43
CA PRO A 307 23.50 -3.07 3.32
C PRO A 307 22.19 -2.51 2.72
N PHE A 308 21.18 -2.28 3.55
CA PHE A 308 19.95 -1.58 3.17
C PHE A 308 19.59 -0.50 4.18
N VAL A 309 18.83 0.49 3.75
CA VAL A 309 18.26 1.50 4.64
C VAL A 309 16.94 0.96 5.19
N LEU A 310 16.90 0.64 6.47
CA LEU A 310 15.66 0.35 7.18
C LEU A 310 14.90 1.65 7.41
N TRP A 311 13.64 1.72 6.99
CA TRP A 311 12.74 2.81 7.30
C TRP A 311 11.59 2.29 8.16
N ILE A 312 11.55 2.73 9.42
CA ILE A 312 10.50 2.38 10.37
C ILE A 312 9.44 3.48 10.29
N GLU A 313 8.45 3.25 9.45
CA GLU A 313 7.44 4.25 9.08
C GLU A 313 6.67 4.75 10.30
N THR A 314 6.35 3.85 11.23
CA THR A 314 5.66 4.17 12.50
C THR A 314 6.39 5.21 13.35
N TYR A 315 7.73 5.25 13.28
CA TYR A 315 8.56 6.17 14.07
C TYR A 315 9.23 7.25 13.22
N GLY A 316 8.96 7.28 11.90
CA GLY A 316 9.68 8.14 10.95
C GLY A 316 11.21 7.96 10.99
N THR A 317 11.70 6.83 11.51
CA THR A 317 13.13 6.61 11.77
C THR A 317 13.75 5.84 10.62
N LYS A 318 14.94 6.25 10.18
CA LYS A 318 15.73 5.53 9.18
C LYS A 318 17.01 5.00 9.79
N ALA A 319 17.58 3.95 9.24
CA ALA A 319 18.90 3.52 9.60
C ALA A 319 19.55 2.68 8.51
N GLN A 320 20.82 2.91 8.25
CA GLN A 320 21.60 2.00 7.43
C GLN A 320 21.91 0.76 8.25
N LEU A 321 21.41 -0.40 7.83
CA LEU A 321 21.80 -1.68 8.38
C LEU A 321 22.83 -2.36 7.48
N THR A 322 23.75 -3.06 8.12
CA THR A 322 24.91 -3.72 7.53
C THR A 322 25.02 -5.15 8.08
N ALA A 323 25.97 -5.93 7.56
CA ALA A 323 26.22 -7.29 8.03
C ALA A 323 26.57 -7.35 9.53
N ASP A 324 27.24 -6.31 10.06
CA ASP A 324 27.64 -6.24 11.46
C ASP A 324 26.43 -6.21 12.41
N ASP A 325 25.32 -5.61 11.98
CA ASP A 325 24.06 -5.54 12.73
C ASP A 325 23.38 -6.93 12.87
N PHE A 326 23.77 -7.88 12.01
CA PHE A 326 23.18 -9.22 11.92
C PHE A 326 24.22 -10.33 12.08
N SER A 327 25.25 -10.11 12.92
CA SER A 327 26.28 -11.12 13.21
C SER A 327 27.03 -11.63 11.97
N GLY A 328 27.25 -10.76 10.99
CA GLY A 328 27.96 -11.06 9.75
C GLY A 328 27.09 -11.62 8.62
N LYS A 329 25.77 -11.80 8.83
CA LYS A 329 24.85 -12.21 7.75
C LYS A 329 24.84 -11.16 6.63
N VAL A 330 24.94 -11.60 5.38
CA VAL A 330 24.83 -10.73 4.19
C VAL A 330 23.41 -10.69 3.61
N VAL A 331 22.60 -11.69 3.94
CA VAL A 331 21.18 -11.80 3.61
C VAL A 331 20.40 -12.08 4.88
N VAL A 332 19.27 -11.40 5.05
CA VAL A 332 18.38 -11.55 6.20
C VAL A 332 16.95 -11.77 5.75
N ASP A 333 16.13 -12.35 6.61
CA ASP A 333 14.70 -12.51 6.37
C ASP A 333 13.85 -11.53 7.21
N LYS A 334 12.53 -11.60 7.04
CA LYS A 334 11.57 -10.81 7.81
C LYS A 334 11.71 -11.00 9.33
N ASN A 335 11.97 -12.21 9.80
CA ASN A 335 12.13 -12.49 11.23
C ASN A 335 13.41 -11.89 11.77
N ASP A 336 14.51 -11.97 11.03
CA ASP A 336 15.78 -11.33 11.41
C ASP A 336 15.58 -9.81 11.62
N ILE A 337 14.89 -9.13 10.68
CA ILE A 337 14.59 -7.69 10.81
C ILE A 337 13.70 -7.40 12.02
N VAL A 338 12.65 -8.19 12.23
CA VAL A 338 11.75 -8.04 13.38
C VAL A 338 12.50 -8.29 14.70
N ASP A 339 13.37 -9.28 14.76
CA ASP A 339 14.19 -9.58 15.94
C ASP A 339 15.20 -8.48 16.24
N TYR A 340 15.82 -7.91 15.20
CA TYR A 340 16.63 -6.70 15.34
C TYR A 340 15.81 -5.54 15.95
N LEU A 341 14.60 -5.29 15.44
CA LEU A 341 13.72 -4.21 15.90
C LEU A 341 13.22 -4.38 17.33
N LYS A 342 13.01 -5.63 17.80
CA LYS A 342 12.62 -5.93 19.19
C LYS A 342 13.63 -5.43 20.21
N ASN A 343 14.90 -5.27 19.85
CA ASN A 343 15.92 -4.75 20.76
C ASN A 343 15.73 -3.26 21.07
N TYR A 344 15.08 -2.52 20.17
CA TYR A 344 14.95 -1.07 20.26
C TYR A 344 13.54 -0.60 20.60
N TYR A 345 12.52 -1.32 20.14
CA TYR A 345 11.14 -0.81 20.16
C TYR A 345 10.19 -1.86 20.74
N ARG A 346 9.47 -1.49 21.80
CA ARG A 346 8.50 -2.34 22.51
C ARG A 346 7.37 -2.82 21.60
N ILE A 347 6.98 -2.02 20.61
CA ILE A 347 5.88 -2.35 19.70
C ILE A 347 6.13 -3.66 18.92
N PHE A 348 7.38 -3.98 18.58
CA PHE A 348 7.75 -5.20 17.86
C PHE A 348 7.85 -6.44 18.76
N ARG A 349 7.76 -6.27 20.08
CA ARG A 349 7.70 -7.38 21.05
C ARG A 349 6.28 -7.93 21.23
N SER A 350 5.27 -7.20 20.76
CA SER A 350 3.87 -7.62 20.89
C SER A 350 3.52 -8.73 19.91
N GLN A 351 2.94 -9.82 20.43
CA GLN A 351 2.42 -10.92 19.60
C GLN A 351 1.06 -10.62 18.95
N SER A 352 0.33 -9.62 19.43
CA SER A 352 -0.99 -9.26 18.91
C SER A 352 -0.94 -8.28 17.73
N ARG A 353 0.23 -7.66 17.48
CA ARG A 353 0.40 -6.67 16.41
C ARG A 353 0.95 -7.35 15.15
N LYS A 354 0.43 -6.96 13.98
CA LYS A 354 0.97 -7.43 12.69
C LYS A 354 1.84 -6.35 12.09
N PHE A 355 2.90 -6.76 11.41
CA PHE A 355 3.83 -5.89 10.70
C PHE A 355 3.81 -6.24 9.23
N ASP A 356 3.80 -5.21 8.40
CA ASP A 356 4.11 -5.31 6.99
C ASP A 356 5.56 -4.87 6.77
N ILE A 357 6.24 -5.61 5.92
CA ILE A 357 7.59 -5.29 5.50
C ILE A 357 7.58 -5.25 4.00
N SER A 358 8.21 -4.22 3.46
CA SER A 358 8.41 -4.06 2.04
C SER A 358 9.86 -3.81 1.76
N TYR A 359 10.25 -4.05 0.52
CA TYR A 359 11.59 -3.78 0.08
C TYR A 359 11.58 -3.25 -1.33
N ASP A 360 11.97 -1.98 -1.48
CA ASP A 360 12.37 -1.44 -2.76
C ASP A 360 13.83 -1.79 -2.98
N ARG A 361 14.02 -2.85 -3.74
CA ARG A 361 15.34 -3.37 -4.07
C ARG A 361 16.16 -2.39 -4.91
N ASN A 362 15.52 -1.47 -5.66
CA ASN A 362 16.22 -0.49 -6.50
C ASN A 362 16.79 0.66 -5.67
N SER A 363 16.06 1.11 -4.64
CA SER A 363 16.54 2.14 -3.72
C SER A 363 17.31 1.58 -2.53
N GLY A 364 17.27 0.26 -2.32
CA GLY A 364 17.88 -0.41 -1.18
C GLY A 364 17.20 -0.05 0.14
N ILE A 365 15.88 0.20 0.11
CA ILE A 365 15.12 0.64 1.28
C ILE A 365 14.14 -0.45 1.70
N VAL A 366 14.24 -0.89 2.95
CA VAL A 366 13.28 -1.80 3.59
C VAL A 366 12.34 -0.99 4.45
N GLY A 367 11.08 -0.88 4.04
CA GLY A 367 10.03 -0.21 4.81
C GLY A 367 9.40 -1.19 5.79
N VAL A 368 9.33 -0.82 7.06
CA VAL A 368 8.62 -1.59 8.09
C VAL A 368 7.53 -0.73 8.70
N ALA A 369 6.31 -1.23 8.61
CA ALA A 369 5.16 -0.64 9.24
C ALA A 369 4.46 -1.65 10.15
N VAL A 370 3.98 -1.20 11.29
CA VAL A 370 2.88 -1.90 11.95
C VAL A 370 1.66 -1.74 11.04
N VAL A 371 0.82 -2.78 10.90
CA VAL A 371 -0.37 -2.79 10.03
C VAL A 371 -1.64 -3.22 10.76
N SER A 372 -1.54 -3.75 11.98
CA SER A 372 -2.72 -3.90 12.85
C SER A 372 -2.35 -3.99 14.31
N GLY A 373 -3.25 -3.53 15.18
CA GLY A 373 -3.18 -3.65 16.62
C GLY A 373 -4.27 -2.83 17.33
N GLU A 374 -4.42 -3.04 18.64
CA GLU A 374 -5.18 -2.16 19.56
C GLU A 374 -4.46 -0.79 19.64
N LYS A 375 -5.07 0.28 20.21
CA LYS A 375 -4.78 1.71 19.86
C LYS A 375 -3.26 1.99 19.70
N GLY A 376 -2.89 2.88 18.77
CA GLY A 376 -1.49 3.15 18.43
C GLY A 376 -0.80 2.14 17.49
N ALA A 377 -1.58 1.38 16.70
CA ALA A 377 -1.04 0.56 15.64
C ALA A 377 -0.98 1.36 14.32
N ALA A 378 0.21 1.44 13.73
CA ALA A 378 0.37 1.99 12.40
C ALA A 378 -0.35 1.15 11.34
N VAL A 379 -0.55 1.78 10.18
CA VAL A 379 -0.61 1.19 8.84
C VAL A 379 0.09 2.20 7.95
N ALA A 380 1.26 1.85 7.45
CA ALA A 380 1.80 2.51 6.29
C ALA A 380 2.17 1.38 5.33
N ALA A 381 1.53 1.37 4.17
CA ALA A 381 2.12 0.72 3.03
C ALA A 381 3.21 1.66 2.52
N PRO A 382 4.28 1.11 1.97
CA PRO A 382 5.49 1.84 1.71
C PRO A 382 5.31 2.69 0.46
N SER A 383 5.30 4.00 0.61
CA SER A 383 5.47 4.93 -0.52
C SER A 383 6.96 5.27 -0.65
N PHE A 384 7.63 4.67 -1.63
CA PHE A 384 9.00 5.02 -1.99
C PHE A 384 9.02 6.34 -2.77
N ASN A 385 8.92 7.47 -2.07
CA ASN A 385 9.28 8.80 -2.58
C ASN A 385 10.01 9.56 -1.48
N ILE A 386 11.30 9.25 -1.28
CA ILE A 386 12.06 9.80 -0.16
C ILE A 386 12.96 10.96 -0.60
N VAL A 387 12.67 12.14 -0.08
CA VAL A 387 13.66 13.23 0.08
C VAL A 387 14.57 12.89 1.27
N SER A 388 15.86 13.02 1.03
CA SER A 388 16.98 12.70 1.91
C SER A 388 16.89 13.38 3.27
N ASN A 389 16.89 12.60 4.35
CA ASN A 389 17.64 12.85 5.59
C ASN A 389 17.64 11.56 6.44
N VAL A 390 18.83 11.07 6.76
CA VAL A 390 19.07 9.88 7.59
C VAL A 390 18.99 10.31 9.05
N ILE A 391 17.97 9.87 9.79
CA ILE A 391 17.95 9.98 11.25
C ILE A 391 18.81 8.84 11.80
N THR A 392 19.51 9.05 12.91
CA THR A 392 20.31 8.02 13.59
C THR A 392 19.45 7.34 14.66
N PHE A 393 19.61 6.03 14.88
CA PHE A 393 19.05 5.31 16.03
C PHE A 393 19.33 6.06 17.35
N PRO A 394 18.52 5.87 18.40
CA PRO A 394 18.69 6.59 19.66
C PRO A 394 20.13 6.47 20.19
N PHE A 395 20.73 7.62 20.52
CA PHE A 395 22.04 7.67 21.18
C PHE A 395 21.88 7.40 22.67
N TYR A 396 22.76 6.57 23.22
CA TYR A 396 22.78 6.19 24.64
C TYR A 396 23.91 6.87 25.40
N ARG A 397 23.58 7.68 26.43
CA ARG A 397 24.54 8.10 27.46
C ARG A 397 24.38 7.18 28.67
N VAL A 398 25.43 6.45 29.04
CA VAL A 398 25.37 5.31 29.97
C VAL A 398 25.72 5.76 31.39
N ASP A 399 24.79 5.56 32.32
CA ASP A 399 25.07 5.26 33.73
C ASP A 399 24.78 3.75 33.98
N SER A 400 25.22 3.19 35.11
CA SER A 400 25.27 1.73 35.33
C SER A 400 23.92 0.98 35.29
N GLU A 401 22.78 1.68 35.30
CA GLU A 401 21.43 1.10 35.34
C GLU A 401 20.48 1.65 34.25
N PHE A 402 20.70 2.89 33.81
CA PHE A 402 19.87 3.56 32.81
C PHE A 402 20.73 4.17 31.71
N LYS A 403 20.20 4.10 30.49
CA LYS A 403 20.75 4.77 29.30
C LYS A 403 19.79 5.87 28.86
N GLU A 404 20.29 7.08 28.65
CA GLU A 404 19.49 8.18 28.07
C GLU A 404 19.09 7.79 26.63
N ARG A 405 17.81 7.82 26.28
CA ARG A 405 17.27 7.58 24.95
C ARG A 405 16.77 8.90 24.38
N VAL A 406 17.27 9.26 23.19
CA VAL A 406 16.87 10.48 22.49
C VAL A 406 16.31 10.10 21.12
N GLU A 407 15.05 10.46 20.86
CA GLU A 407 14.39 10.30 19.57
C GLU A 407 14.14 11.66 18.94
N ASN A 408 14.80 11.91 17.80
CA ASN A 408 14.74 13.18 17.10
C ASN A 408 13.83 13.05 15.87
N THR A 409 12.55 13.38 16.02
CA THR A 409 11.54 13.23 14.96
C THR A 409 11.22 14.56 14.29
N GLU A 410 10.43 14.57 13.21
CA GLU A 410 9.93 15.81 12.60
C GLU A 410 9.00 16.58 13.55
N LEU A 411 8.28 15.88 14.42
CA LEU A 411 7.38 16.46 15.42
C LEU A 411 8.14 17.23 16.51
N GLY A 412 9.25 16.66 16.97
CA GLY A 412 10.04 17.20 18.06
C GLY A 412 11.12 16.25 18.56
N VAL A 413 11.79 16.64 19.64
CA VAL A 413 12.79 15.83 20.32
C VAL A 413 12.15 15.20 21.56
N PHE A 414 12.13 13.87 21.62
CA PHE A 414 11.73 13.11 22.80
C PHE A 414 12.99 12.63 23.52
N LYS A 415 13.03 12.78 24.84
CA LYS A 415 14.12 12.26 25.68
C LYS A 415 13.58 11.49 26.86
N GLY A 416 14.23 10.41 27.24
CA GLY A 416 13.87 9.63 28.44
C GLY A 416 15.02 8.73 28.87
N TYR A 417 14.82 7.96 29.92
CA TYR A 417 15.81 7.05 30.48
C TYR A 417 15.31 5.62 30.35
N GLU A 418 16.02 4.80 29.57
CA GLU A 418 15.71 3.39 29.33
C GLU A 418 16.50 2.52 30.31
N ASN A 419 15.81 1.63 31.02
CA ASN A 419 16.46 0.64 31.88
C ASN A 419 17.23 -0.37 30.99
N VAL A 420 18.48 -0.68 31.34
CA VAL A 420 19.35 -1.53 30.51
C VAL A 420 18.88 -2.99 30.47
N GLU A 421 18.21 -3.49 31.52
CA GLU A 421 17.74 -4.89 31.60
C GLU A 421 16.31 -5.05 31.08
N THR A 422 15.38 -4.21 31.54
CA THR A 422 13.95 -4.36 31.21
C THR A 422 13.56 -3.63 29.93
N HIS A 423 14.40 -2.70 29.46
CA HIS A 423 14.09 -1.74 28.39
C HIS A 423 12.88 -0.84 28.67
N ASP A 424 12.43 -0.75 29.92
CA ASP A 424 11.38 0.19 30.29
C ASP A 424 11.92 1.61 30.26
N VAL A 425 11.17 2.51 29.65
CA VAL A 425 11.51 3.92 29.56
C VAL A 425 10.82 4.69 30.68
N CYS A 426 11.50 5.70 31.23
CA CYS A 426 10.95 6.59 32.24
C CYS A 426 11.45 8.04 32.02
N GLY A 427 10.86 9.00 32.75
CA GLY A 427 11.32 10.40 32.73
C GLY A 427 11.21 11.08 31.36
N VAL A 428 10.16 10.75 30.59
CA VAL A 428 9.97 11.26 29.23
C VAL A 428 9.79 12.78 29.24
N THR A 429 10.46 13.45 28.32
CA THR A 429 10.33 14.88 28.03
C THR A 429 10.16 15.08 26.53
N PHE A 430 9.50 16.17 26.15
CA PHE A 430 9.23 16.50 24.76
C PHE A 430 9.53 17.97 24.48
N GLU A 431 10.28 18.21 23.40
CA GLU A 431 10.58 19.54 22.87
C GLU A 431 10.04 19.64 21.45
N ARG A 432 9.00 20.45 21.26
CA ARG A 432 8.29 20.62 19.98
C ARG A 432 9.17 21.31 18.92
N LYS A 433 9.18 20.78 17.69
CA LYS A 433 9.76 21.43 16.49
C LYS A 433 8.71 22.11 15.61
N LEU A 434 7.59 21.42 15.32
CA LEU A 434 6.52 21.94 14.47
C LEU A 434 5.77 23.10 15.12
N PRO A 435 5.16 24.05 14.40
CA PRO A 435 4.34 25.13 14.98
C PRO A 435 3.21 24.62 15.89
N LYS A 436 2.64 25.47 16.77
CA LYS A 436 1.46 25.07 17.56
C LYS A 436 0.27 24.78 16.63
N ILE A 437 -0.54 23.80 17.00
CA ILE A 437 -1.74 23.41 16.26
C ILE A 437 -2.80 24.52 16.39
N PRO A 438 -3.39 25.03 15.31
CA PRO A 438 -4.46 26.01 15.42
C PRO A 438 -5.64 25.50 16.24
N ALA A 439 -6.12 26.29 17.22
CA ALA A 439 -7.20 25.87 18.12
C ALA A 439 -8.55 25.61 17.41
N TYR A 440 -8.76 26.14 16.20
CA TYR A 440 -9.96 25.82 15.42
C TYR A 440 -10.05 24.32 15.08
N LEU A 441 -8.91 23.65 14.87
CA LEU A 441 -8.89 22.21 14.63
C LEU A 441 -9.38 21.45 15.87
N LEU A 442 -9.06 21.91 17.08
CA LEU A 442 -9.61 21.32 18.30
C LEU A 442 -11.14 21.46 18.35
N SER A 443 -11.69 22.61 17.93
CA SER A 443 -13.14 22.81 17.81
C SER A 443 -13.76 21.83 16.81
N ASP A 444 -13.12 21.61 15.65
CA ASP A 444 -13.61 20.66 14.66
C ASP A 444 -13.54 19.20 15.13
N VAL A 445 -12.50 18.84 15.90
CA VAL A 445 -12.42 17.55 16.58
C VAL A 445 -13.56 17.34 17.57
N ILE A 446 -13.86 18.35 18.39
CA ILE A 446 -14.97 18.29 19.35
C ILE A 446 -16.30 18.08 18.61
N LYS A 447 -16.57 18.87 17.56
CA LYS A 447 -17.78 18.71 16.73
C LYS A 447 -17.88 17.32 16.12
N GLU A 448 -16.78 16.75 15.66
CA GLU A 448 -16.74 15.40 15.11
C GLU A 448 -17.09 14.34 16.17
N PHE A 449 -16.55 14.47 17.39
CA PHE A 449 -16.85 13.54 18.47
C PHE A 449 -18.28 13.66 18.99
N SER A 450 -18.86 14.86 18.98
CA SER A 450 -20.24 15.09 19.41
C SER A 450 -21.30 14.49 18.47
N LYS A 451 -20.94 14.00 17.28
CA LYS A 451 -21.89 13.40 16.31
C LYS A 451 -22.45 12.05 16.76
N ASP A 452 -21.67 11.25 17.49
CA ASP A 452 -22.10 9.94 17.97
C ASP A 452 -21.43 9.63 19.32
N LEU A 453 -22.19 9.80 20.40
CA LEU A 453 -21.72 9.52 21.76
C LEU A 453 -21.88 8.05 22.17
N THR A 454 -22.39 7.18 21.30
CA THR A 454 -22.63 5.76 21.63
C THR A 454 -21.37 4.91 21.56
N LYS A 455 -20.34 5.36 20.84
CA LYS A 455 -19.06 4.65 20.61
C LYS A 455 -17.89 5.62 20.68
N GLU A 456 -16.75 5.19 21.22
CA GLU A 456 -15.54 6.01 21.16
C GLU A 456 -15.22 6.32 19.70
N ASN A 457 -14.73 7.51 19.43
CA ASN A 457 -14.33 7.98 18.11
C ASN A 457 -12.87 8.44 18.19
N MET A 458 -12.19 8.53 17.05
CA MET A 458 -10.79 8.93 17.01
C MET A 458 -10.49 9.74 15.74
N VAL A 459 -9.63 10.73 15.90
CA VAL A 459 -9.13 11.58 14.83
C VAL A 459 -7.63 11.75 14.97
N GLN A 460 -7.00 12.05 13.85
CA GLN A 460 -5.58 12.35 13.76
C GLN A 460 -5.40 13.73 13.13
N ILE A 461 -4.46 14.50 13.65
CA ILE A 461 -4.04 15.78 13.08
C ILE A 461 -2.68 15.56 12.42
N TYR A 462 -2.58 15.91 11.14
CA TYR A 462 -1.36 15.81 10.35
C TYR A 462 -0.82 17.20 10.01
N TRP A 463 0.50 17.32 9.88
CA TRP A 463 1.20 18.49 9.34
C TRP A 463 1.63 18.22 7.91
N SER A 464 1.07 18.98 6.98
CA SER A 464 1.46 18.95 5.57
C SER A 464 2.87 19.47 5.40
N ILE A 465 3.79 18.62 4.92
CA ILE A 465 5.18 19.05 4.66
C ILE A 465 5.21 20.04 3.50
N ASN A 466 4.37 19.80 2.48
CA ASN A 466 4.34 20.60 1.26
C ASN A 466 3.62 21.94 1.46
N GLU A 467 2.51 21.94 2.19
CA GLU A 467 1.67 23.13 2.37
C GLU A 467 1.97 23.88 3.67
N HIS A 468 2.78 23.30 4.56
CA HIS A 468 3.14 23.86 5.85
C HIS A 468 1.93 24.27 6.71
N CYS A 469 0.91 23.39 6.76
CA CYS A 469 -0.35 23.60 7.49
C CYS A 469 -0.84 22.31 8.14
N TYR A 470 -1.76 22.44 9.11
CA TYR A 470 -2.37 21.30 9.80
C TYR A 470 -3.72 20.93 9.21
N TYR A 471 -4.04 19.63 9.16
CA TYR A 471 -5.35 19.12 8.75
C TYR A 471 -5.79 17.91 9.58
N ILE A 472 -7.10 17.68 9.66
CA ILE A 472 -7.71 16.55 10.39
C ILE A 472 -7.97 15.39 9.43
N LYS A 473 -7.71 14.18 9.90
CA LYS A 473 -8.01 12.94 9.19
C LYS A 473 -8.70 11.96 10.14
N LYS A 474 -9.79 11.36 9.66
CA LYS A 474 -10.49 10.28 10.36
C LYS A 474 -10.05 8.94 9.76
N PRO A 475 -9.42 8.05 10.52
CA PRO A 475 -9.03 6.76 10.00
C PRO A 475 -10.25 5.84 9.81
N ALA A 476 -10.14 4.90 8.87
CA ALA A 476 -11.09 3.81 8.76
C ALA A 476 -10.94 2.93 10.01
N ALA A 477 -12.03 2.76 10.78
CA ALA A 477 -11.94 2.13 12.08
C ALA A 477 -13.22 1.36 12.46
N SER A 478 -13.05 0.31 13.28
CA SER A 478 -14.14 -0.34 13.99
C SER A 478 -14.22 0.20 15.42
N TYR A 479 -15.38 0.75 15.77
CA TYR A 479 -15.60 1.47 17.02
C TYR A 479 -16.46 0.64 17.98
N THR A 480 -16.02 0.51 19.23
CA THR A 480 -16.81 0.00 20.36
C THR A 480 -16.90 1.07 21.44
N LYS A 481 -17.71 0.83 22.49
CA LYS A 481 -17.92 1.79 23.57
C LYS A 481 -16.67 2.08 24.42
N VAL A 482 -15.67 1.22 24.37
CA VAL A 482 -14.47 1.28 25.23
C VAL A 482 -13.16 1.10 24.46
N ARG A 483 -13.23 0.90 23.14
CA ARG A 483 -12.09 0.60 22.27
C ARG A 483 -12.34 1.06 20.84
N VAL A 484 -11.29 1.57 20.21
CA VAL A 484 -11.23 1.92 18.77
C VAL A 484 -10.11 1.13 18.11
N LEU A 485 -10.41 0.41 17.02
CA LEU A 485 -9.40 -0.25 16.17
C LEU A 485 -9.38 0.47 14.83
N TYR A 486 -8.23 0.97 14.37
CA TYR A 486 -8.17 1.82 13.18
C TYR A 486 -6.93 1.56 12.31
N GLU A 487 -7.02 1.91 11.03
CA GLU A 487 -5.91 1.91 10.07
C GLU A 487 -5.30 3.32 9.99
N MET A 488 -3.98 3.49 10.15
CA MET A 488 -3.37 4.79 9.78
C MET A 488 -3.44 4.99 8.27
N CYS A 489 -3.53 6.25 7.85
CA CYS A 489 -3.67 6.54 6.43
C CYS A 489 -2.35 7.01 5.82
N HIS A 490 -1.94 6.35 4.75
CA HIS A 490 -0.84 6.71 3.85
C HIS A 490 -0.79 8.22 3.58
N THR A 491 0.30 8.86 4.00
CA THR A 491 0.65 10.24 3.64
C THR A 491 2.15 10.46 3.90
N ASP A 492 2.77 11.33 3.10
CA ASP A 492 4.14 11.81 3.34
C ASP A 492 4.17 12.86 4.46
N ASP A 493 3.01 13.23 5.00
CA ASP A 493 2.83 14.23 6.04
C ASP A 493 3.08 13.71 7.45
N VAL A 494 3.43 14.60 8.37
CA VAL A 494 3.82 14.23 9.74
C VAL A 494 2.58 14.08 10.61
N LEU A 495 2.36 12.90 11.21
CA LEU A 495 1.34 12.73 12.26
C LEU A 495 1.72 13.58 13.48
N ALA A 496 0.93 14.61 13.76
CA ALA A 496 1.23 15.57 14.81
C ALA A 496 0.55 15.24 16.15
N LEU A 497 -0.70 14.78 16.13
CA LEU A 497 -1.47 14.48 17.34
C LEU A 497 -2.56 13.46 17.04
N THR A 498 -2.67 12.41 17.86
CA THR A 498 -3.81 11.49 17.85
C THR A 498 -4.73 11.81 19.01
N ILE A 499 -6.03 11.94 18.75
CA ILE A 499 -7.03 12.25 19.77
C ILE A 499 -8.15 11.21 19.71
N HIS A 500 -8.54 10.64 20.85
CA HIS A 500 -9.76 9.82 20.96
C HIS A 500 -10.78 10.42 21.93
N SER A 501 -12.04 10.00 21.76
CA SER A 501 -13.13 10.38 22.65
C SER A 501 -13.39 9.33 23.72
N HIS A 502 -13.66 9.81 24.92
CA HIS A 502 -14.25 9.06 26.04
C HIS A 502 -15.76 9.29 26.14
N ASN A 503 -16.35 9.97 25.15
CA ASN A 503 -17.79 10.27 25.07
C ASN A 503 -18.32 10.89 26.36
N THR A 504 -19.14 10.16 27.10
CA THR A 504 -19.75 10.61 28.36
C THR A 504 -18.86 10.36 29.59
N MET A 505 -17.74 9.65 29.41
CA MET A 505 -16.73 9.44 30.44
C MET A 505 -15.76 10.63 30.49
N THR A 506 -15.06 10.79 31.61
CA THR A 506 -14.06 11.84 31.77
C THR A 506 -12.89 11.66 30.80
N GLY A 507 -12.42 12.75 30.21
CA GLY A 507 -11.24 12.83 29.34
C GLY A 507 -9.93 12.71 30.12
N ARG A 508 -9.74 11.57 30.80
CA ARG A 508 -8.50 11.14 31.44
C ARG A 508 -8.05 9.84 30.83
N PHE A 509 -6.74 9.70 30.58
CA PHE A 509 -6.17 8.45 30.10
C PHE A 509 -6.41 7.30 31.09
N SER A 510 -6.83 6.17 30.55
CA SER A 510 -7.05 4.92 31.27
C SER A 510 -5.85 3.99 31.17
N ALA A 511 -5.83 2.93 31.98
CA ALA A 511 -4.81 1.88 31.87
C ALA A 511 -4.83 1.15 30.51
N ILE A 512 -5.98 1.15 29.81
CA ILE A 512 -6.07 0.61 28.45
C ILE A 512 -5.37 1.54 27.47
N ASP A 513 -5.58 2.86 27.60
CA ASP A 513 -4.89 3.86 26.77
C ASP A 513 -3.37 3.80 26.98
N ASP A 514 -2.91 3.61 28.22
CA ASP A 514 -1.47 3.45 28.54
C ASP A 514 -0.86 2.21 27.87
N ALA A 515 -1.60 1.10 27.86
CA ALA A 515 -1.15 -0.16 27.24
C ALA A 515 -1.12 -0.08 25.71
N ASP A 516 -1.97 0.77 25.14
CA ASP A 516 -2.12 0.93 23.71
C ASP A 516 -1.14 1.97 23.13
N GLU A 517 -0.99 3.13 23.77
CA GLU A 517 -0.19 4.29 23.31
C GLU A 517 1.33 4.12 23.53
N ILE A 518 1.89 3.04 22.97
CA ILE A 518 3.29 2.64 23.20
C ILE A 518 4.29 3.22 22.19
N TYR A 519 3.84 3.86 21.11
CA TYR A 519 4.72 4.51 20.14
C TYR A 519 5.09 5.93 20.55
N THR A 520 6.21 6.44 20.04
CA THR A 520 6.66 7.81 20.32
C THR A 520 5.79 8.83 19.60
N GLY A 521 5.11 9.70 20.35
CA GLY A 521 4.17 10.64 19.75
C GLY A 521 3.40 11.49 20.75
N LEU A 522 2.44 12.25 20.25
CA LEU A 522 1.53 13.07 21.03
C LEU A 522 0.12 12.48 21.01
N PHE A 523 -0.51 12.48 22.18
CA PHE A 523 -1.80 11.86 22.43
C PHE A 523 -2.73 12.82 23.16
N GLY A 524 -4.02 12.74 22.84
CA GLY A 524 -5.08 13.51 23.47
C GLY A 524 -6.30 12.65 23.74
N VAL A 525 -7.00 12.95 24.82
CA VAL A 525 -8.30 12.35 25.13
C VAL A 525 -9.30 13.43 25.49
N ILE A 526 -10.51 13.36 24.93
CA ILE A 526 -11.61 14.31 25.19
C ILE A 526 -12.82 13.53 25.71
N GLY A 527 -13.44 13.99 26.79
CA GLY A 527 -14.59 13.36 27.41
C GLY A 527 -15.56 14.35 28.03
N ASN A 528 -16.63 13.85 28.64
CA ASN A 528 -17.81 14.61 29.06
C ASN A 528 -18.48 15.39 27.91
N LEU A 529 -18.52 14.81 26.71
CA LEU A 529 -19.09 15.44 25.50
C LEU A 529 -20.62 15.63 25.58
N ASP A 530 -21.28 15.03 26.57
CA ASP A 530 -22.70 15.18 26.91
C ASP A 530 -22.98 16.29 27.94
N LYS A 531 -21.93 16.94 28.46
CA LYS A 531 -22.03 17.97 29.51
C LYS A 531 -21.63 19.34 28.98
N ASP A 532 -22.03 20.37 29.72
CA ASP A 532 -21.64 21.76 29.43
C ASP A 532 -20.13 21.98 29.59
N GLU A 533 -19.48 21.21 30.48
CA GLU A 533 -18.03 21.26 30.71
C GLU A 533 -17.33 20.01 30.16
N LEU A 534 -16.58 20.21 29.08
CA LEU A 534 -15.71 19.19 28.51
C LEU A 534 -14.48 18.96 29.38
N THR A 535 -13.98 17.74 29.34
CA THR A 535 -12.69 17.38 29.97
C THR A 535 -11.72 16.90 28.91
N MET A 536 -10.48 17.38 28.98
CA MET A 536 -9.43 16.98 28.04
C MET A 536 -8.10 16.81 28.73
N SER A 537 -7.31 15.85 28.26
CA SER A 537 -5.94 15.62 28.70
C SER A 537 -5.04 15.38 27.50
N PHE A 538 -3.81 15.90 27.54
CA PHE A 538 -2.82 15.69 26.49
C PHE A 538 -1.50 15.21 27.10
N ARG A 539 -0.75 14.40 26.35
CA ARG A 539 0.54 13.87 26.76
C ARG A 539 1.48 13.63 25.58
N ALA A 540 2.77 13.69 25.85
CA ALA A 540 3.79 13.03 25.02
C ALA A 540 4.03 11.63 25.58
N GLY A 541 4.11 10.65 24.68
CA GLY A 541 4.50 9.28 24.99
C GLY A 541 5.80 8.90 24.29
N MET A 542 6.61 8.07 24.94
CA MET A 542 7.74 7.34 24.36
C MET A 542 7.83 5.97 25.05
N GLU A 543 7.69 4.90 24.27
CA GLU A 543 7.77 3.50 24.73
C GLU A 543 6.82 3.14 25.90
N GLY A 544 5.64 3.76 25.94
CA GLY A 544 4.65 3.57 27.00
C GLY A 544 4.94 4.32 28.31
N SER A 545 5.93 5.23 28.30
CA SER A 545 6.10 6.23 29.35
C SER A 545 5.64 7.59 28.87
N PHE A 546 5.02 8.36 29.76
CA PHE A 546 4.29 9.57 29.39
C PHE A 546 4.66 10.78 30.24
N THR A 547 4.58 11.96 29.63
CA THR A 547 4.57 13.25 30.32
C THR A 547 3.35 14.06 29.89
N THR A 548 2.67 14.68 30.85
CA THR A 548 1.53 15.56 30.57
C THR A 548 2.01 16.80 29.81
N ILE A 549 1.22 17.22 28.82
CA ILE A 549 1.42 18.47 28.08
C ILE A 549 0.19 19.35 28.28
N LYS A 550 0.42 20.64 28.49
CA LYS A 550 -0.69 21.60 28.63
C LYS A 550 -1.33 21.87 27.28
N CYS A 551 -2.66 22.05 27.26
CA CYS A 551 -3.39 22.41 26.04
C CYS A 551 -2.80 23.66 25.36
N SER A 552 -2.43 24.68 26.13
CA SER A 552 -1.80 25.92 25.63
C SER A 552 -0.38 25.75 25.08
N GLU A 553 0.29 24.63 25.35
CA GLU A 553 1.61 24.30 24.78
C GLU A 553 1.47 23.65 23.40
N LEU A 554 0.37 22.91 23.18
CA LEU A 554 0.04 22.27 21.90
C LEU A 554 -0.70 23.19 20.95
N PHE A 555 -1.70 23.92 21.44
CA PHE A 555 -2.61 24.70 20.61
C PHE A 555 -2.33 26.20 20.65
N SER A 556 -2.47 26.84 19.49
CA SER A 556 -2.46 28.30 19.35
C SER A 556 -3.88 28.84 19.36
N PHE A 557 -4.17 29.70 20.33
CA PHE A 557 -5.44 30.43 20.43
C PHE A 557 -5.37 31.82 19.81
N ASP A 558 -4.18 32.22 19.37
CA ASP A 558 -3.96 33.43 18.57
C ASP A 558 -4.34 33.10 17.12
N GLY A 559 -5.36 33.77 16.59
CA GLY A 559 -6.13 33.36 15.41
C GLY A 559 -5.35 33.13 14.09
N PHE A 560 -5.97 32.30 13.22
CA PHE A 560 -5.59 31.98 11.83
C PHE A 560 -4.14 31.50 11.61
N GLY A 561 -3.81 30.33 12.16
CA GLY A 561 -2.75 29.50 11.56
C GLY A 561 -3.26 28.95 10.22
N GLY A 562 -2.45 29.06 9.16
CA GLY A 562 -2.84 28.82 7.77
C GLY A 562 -3.68 27.56 7.57
N MET A 563 -4.84 27.74 6.94
CA MET A 563 -5.70 26.64 6.50
C MET A 563 -5.09 26.00 5.25
N CYS A 564 -5.04 24.66 5.21
CA CYS A 564 -4.80 23.94 3.97
C CYS A 564 -5.98 24.17 2.99
N ALA A 565 -5.70 24.23 1.69
CA ALA A 565 -6.68 24.58 0.65
C ALA A 565 -7.64 23.46 0.29
#